data_AF-A0A7W4BJN1-F1
#
_entry.id   AF-A0A7W4BJN1-F1
#
_cell.length_a   1.000
_cell.length_b   1.000
_cell.length_c   1.000
_cell.angle_alpha   90.00
_cell.angle_beta   90.00
_cell.angle_gamma   90.00
#
_symmetry.space_group_name_H-M   'P 1'
#
loop_
_entity.id
_entity.type
_entity.pdbx_description
1 polymer ?
#
loop_
_entity_poly.entity_id
_entity_poly.type
_entity_poly.pdbx_seq_one_letter_code
_entity_poly.pdbx_strand_id
1 'polypeptide(L)' 'MFSFFKKDPTKKLHKQLSIKLEQAMHAQRNGDIRKYSELSFEADQIDKQIIEIEKQNK' A
#
# COMPACT_ATOMS: atom_id res chain seq x y z
N MET A 1 7.22 4.35 31.36
CA MET A 1 7.40 5.24 30.20
C MET A 1 7.86 4.44 28.98
N PHE A 2 7.06 3.50 28.45
CA PHE A 2 7.33 2.77 27.21
C PHE A 2 6.01 2.20 26.67
N SER A 3 5.32 2.93 25.79
CA SER A 3 4.10 2.48 25.13
C SER A 3 4.39 1.96 23.70
N PHE A 4 5.49 1.21 23.55
CA PHE A 4 6.05 0.81 22.24
C PHE A 4 5.34 -0.35 21.54
N PHE A 5 4.20 -0.83 22.05
CA PHE A 5 3.50 -1.99 21.50
C PHE A 5 2.09 -1.71 20.94
N LYS A 6 1.76 -0.45 20.63
CA LYS A 6 0.69 -0.21 19.67
C LYS A 6 1.24 -0.52 18.27
N LYS A 7 1.21 -1.80 17.93
CA LYS A 7 1.62 -2.31 16.62
C LYS A 7 0.56 -1.86 15.63
N ASP A 8 0.76 -0.73 14.97
CA ASP A 8 -0.15 -0.24 13.93
C ASP A 8 -0.36 -1.36 12.90
N PRO A 9 -1.56 -1.97 12.84
CA PRO A 9 -1.81 -3.13 12.00
C PRO A 9 -1.68 -2.77 10.52
N THR A 10 -1.85 -1.49 10.18
CA THR A 10 -1.73 -0.93 8.83
C THR A 10 -0.30 -0.61 8.42
N LYS A 11 0.66 -0.51 9.36
CA LYS A 11 2.05 -0.10 9.04
C LYS A 11 2.74 -1.00 8.02
N LYS A 12 2.45 -2.30 8.06
CA LYS A 12 2.95 -3.26 7.06
C LYS A 12 2.31 -3.03 5.69
N LEU A 13 1.02 -2.77 5.65
CA LEU A 13 0.27 -2.51 4.43
C LEU A 13 0.72 -1.20 3.77
N HIS A 14 0.94 -0.13 4.53
CA HIS A 14 1.49 1.13 3.99
C HIS A 14 2.85 0.92 3.33
N LYS A 15 3.71 0.08 3.92
CA LYS A 15 5.02 -0.25 3.31
C LYS A 15 4.84 -1.05 2.01
N GLN A 16 3.87 -1.96 1.95
CA GLN A 16 3.58 -2.70 0.72
C GLN A 16 3.01 -1.78 -0.36
N LEU A 17 2.10 -0.89 0.02
CA LEU A 17 1.53 0.14 -0.85
C LEU A 17 2.63 1.02 -1.47
N SER A 18 3.56 1.53 -0.66
CA SER A 18 4.65 2.37 -1.16
C SER A 18 5.53 1.64 -2.17
N ILE A 19 5.84 0.37 -1.91
CA ILE A 19 6.63 -0.46 -2.84
C ILE A 19 5.88 -0.67 -4.15
N LYS A 20 4.56 -0.95 -4.10
CA LYS A 20 3.74 -1.14 -5.31
C LYS A 20 3.64 0.13 -6.14
N LEU A 21 3.47 1.28 -5.49
CA LEU A 21 3.48 2.59 -6.16
C LEU A 21 4.84 2.90 -6.80
N GLU A 22 5.94 2.63 -6.11
CA GLU A 22 7.28 2.80 -6.68
C GLU A 22 7.49 1.90 -7.91
N GLN A 23 7.08 0.63 -7.82
CA GLN A 23 7.12 -0.30 -8.96
C GLN A 23 6.24 0.19 -10.11
N ALA A 24 5.05 0.73 -9.82
CA ALA A 24 4.14 1.28 -10.82
C ALA A 24 4.78 2.49 -11.52
N MET A 25 5.41 3.40 -10.77
CA MET A 25 6.14 4.54 -11.34
C MET A 25 7.27 4.09 -12.27
N HIS A 26 8.03 3.06 -11.88
CA HIS A 26 9.06 2.48 -12.75
C HIS A 26 8.46 1.86 -14.01
N ALA A 27 7.35 1.10 -13.89
CA ALA A 27 6.66 0.53 -15.04
C ALA A 27 6.15 1.61 -15.99
N GLN A 28 5.54 2.67 -15.46
CA GLN A 28 5.07 3.82 -16.23
C GLN A 28 6.22 4.51 -16.96
N ARG A 29 7.34 4.77 -16.28
CA ARG A 29 8.53 5.40 -16.87
C ARG A 29 9.16 4.55 -17.97
N ASN A 30 9.08 3.23 -17.85
CA ASN A 30 9.56 2.29 -18.85
C ASN A 30 8.55 2.06 -19.98
N GLY A 31 7.35 2.64 -19.91
CA GLY A 31 6.29 2.47 -20.91
C GLY A 31 5.55 1.14 -20.83
N ASP A 32 5.69 0.38 -19.75
CA ASP A 32 4.99 -0.88 -19.52
C ASP A 32 3.60 -0.61 -18.91
N ILE A 33 2.65 -0.28 -19.79
CA ILE A 33 1.29 0.10 -19.41
C ILE A 33 0.55 -1.05 -18.74
N ARG A 34 0.73 -2.29 -19.21
CA ARG A 34 0.06 -3.47 -18.63
C ARG A 34 0.48 -3.66 -17.18
N LYS A 35 1.79 -3.67 -16.94
CA LYS A 35 2.34 -3.80 -15.60
C LYS A 35 2.00 -2.62 -14.71
N TYR A 36 1.98 -1.40 -15.26
CA TYR A 36 1.51 -0.23 -14.52
C TYR A 36 0.06 -0.39 -14.06
N SER A 37 -0.85 -0.83 -14.94
CA SER A 37 -2.26 -1.06 -14.60
C SER A 37 -2.42 -2.13 -13.53
N GLU A 38 -1.68 -3.24 -13.64
CA GLU A 38 -1.68 -4.31 -12.63
C GLU A 38 -1.17 -3.81 -11.27
N LEU A 39 -0.02 -3.13 -11.23
CA LEU A 39 0.57 -2.63 -9.99
C LEU A 39 -0.28 -1.53 -9.34
N SER A 40 -0.89 -0.67 -10.14
CA SER A 40 -1.83 0.35 -9.65
C SER A 40 -3.08 -0.29 -9.06
N PHE A 41 -3.62 -1.32 -9.70
CA PHE A 41 -4.76 -2.05 -9.16
C PHE A 41 -4.41 -2.74 -7.83
N GLU A 42 -3.25 -3.39 -7.74
CA GLU A 42 -2.78 -3.99 -6.48
C GLU A 42 -2.58 -2.95 -5.37
N ALA A 43 -2.04 -1.77 -5.70
CA ALA A 43 -1.92 -0.65 -4.78
C ALA A 43 -3.29 -0.22 -4.25
N ASP A 44 -4.29 -0.04 -5.12
CA ASP A 44 -5.65 0.32 -4.72
C ASP A 44 -6.30 -0.73 -3.80
N GLN A 45 -6.04 -2.02 -4.03
CA GLN A 45 -6.55 -3.07 -3.13
C GLN A 45 -5.93 -2.99 -1.74
N ILE A 46 -4.62 -2.70 -1.65
CA ILE A 46 -3.93 -2.53 -0.37
C ILE A 46 -4.46 -1.30 0.37
N ASP A 47 -4.68 -0.20 -0.34
CA ASP A 47 -5.22 1.04 0.24
C ASP A 47 -6.63 0.83 0.81
N LYS A 48 -7.51 0.11 0.09
CA LYS A 48 -8.83 -0.27 0.60
C LYS A 48 -8.73 -1.10 1.89
N GLN A 49 -7.81 -2.06 1.96
CA GLN A 49 -7.59 -2.85 3.17
C GLN A 49 -7.12 -1.98 4.35
N ILE A 50 -6.26 -1.00 4.10
CA ILE A 50 -5.84 -0.03 5.11
C ILE A 50 -7.05 0.74 5.64
N ILE A 51 -7.86 1.32 4.75
CA ILE A 51 -9.05 2.09 5.11
C ILE A 51 -10.04 1.24 5.92
N GLU A 52 -10.26 -0.02 5.53
CA GLU A 52 -11.13 -0.94 6.26
C GLU A 52 -10.61 -1.22 7.67
N ILE A 53 -9.31 -1.47 7.82
CA ILE A 53 -8.68 -1.71 9.12
C ILE A 53 -8.71 -0.45 9.99
N GLU A 54 -8.44 0.73 9.43
CA GLU A 54 -8.53 2.00 10.15
C GLU A 54 -9.96 2.29 10.62
N LYS A 55 -10.95 1.99 9.77
CA LYS A 55 -12.37 2.12 10.11
C LYS A 55 -12.80 1.14 11.20
N GLN A 56 -12.26 -0.08 11.22
CA GLN A 56 -12.54 -1.08 12.25
C GLN A 56 -11.85 -0.76 13.59
N ASN A 57 -10.71 -0.07 13.55
CA ASN A 57 -9.95 0.32 14.75
C ASN A 57 -10.38 1.66 15.36
N LYS A 58 -11.37 2.34 14.76
CA LYS A 58 -11.94 3.61 15.22
C LYS A 58 -13.21 3.40 16.02
#